data_AF-A0A7C6YFL8-F1
#
_entry.id   AF-A0A7C6YFL8-F1
#
_cell.length_a   1.000
_cell.length_b   1.000
_cell.length_c   1.000
_cell.angle_alpha   90.00
_cell.angle_beta   90.00
_cell.angle_gamma   90.00
#
_symmetry.space_group_name_H-M   'P 1'
#
loop_
_entity.id
_entity.type
_entity.pdbx_description
1 polymer ?
#
loop_
_entity_poly.entity_id
_entity_poly.type
_entity_poly.pdbx_seq_one_letter_code
_entity_poly.pdbx_strand_id
1 'polypeptide(L)'
;MTFDRRTFLRRAGLGAAGAGALAAGLSPAVGAQSSIPAPFGALPGAGAGVPIGTLLDYAAGPPSGAAVRAAGHLGAVRYCSRRRPGAEWMTGKPLLRREVDDFRAHGLSMVSCYQFGKDATADWKAGAGGADHHAPIGIRLHREAGGPAGVPMYVAIDDNPTRWQFDNQIAPYLDRWRGHLHAAGMTLGVYANAPTIDWCRQRGLGQYFWQHDWGSG
;
A
#
# COMPACT_ATOMS: atom_id res chain seq x y z
N MET A 1 26.66 9.29 29.48
CA MET A 1 26.16 10.45 28.71
C MET A 1 24.76 10.11 28.26
N THR A 2 23.77 10.69 28.93
CA THR A 2 22.36 10.30 28.87
C THR A 2 21.61 11.49 28.31
N PHE A 3 21.01 11.38 27.13
CA PHE A 3 20.24 12.46 26.52
C PHE A 3 18.77 12.36 26.94
N ASP A 4 18.35 13.31 27.75
CA ASP A 4 16.98 13.45 28.29
C ASP A 4 16.07 14.25 27.34
N ARG A 5 14.78 13.90 27.34
CA ARG A 5 13.70 14.29 26.42
C ARG A 5 13.15 15.71 26.64
N ARG A 6 13.93 16.64 27.19
CA ARG A 6 13.43 17.96 27.64
C ARG A 6 13.96 19.19 26.89
N THR A 7 14.70 19.03 25.77
CA THR A 7 15.35 20.18 25.09
C THR A 7 14.84 20.45 23.66
N PHE A 8 13.71 19.88 23.22
CA PHE A 8 13.24 20.10 21.84
C PHE A 8 12.12 21.17 21.67
N LEU A 9 11.62 21.78 22.75
CA LEU A 9 10.53 22.79 22.64
C LEU A 9 10.94 24.21 23.03
N ARG A 10 12.12 24.68 22.58
CA ARG A 10 12.59 26.05 22.88
C ARG A 10 13.08 26.88 21.69
N ARG A 11 12.58 26.64 20.49
CA ARG A 11 12.69 27.60 19.37
C ARG A 11 11.42 27.65 18.52
N ALA A 12 10.35 28.14 19.12
CA ALA A 12 9.28 28.82 18.39
C ALA A 12 9.32 30.30 18.85
N GLY A 13 9.65 31.20 17.95
CA GLY A 13 9.56 32.64 18.19
C GLY A 13 10.45 33.49 17.28
N LEU A 14 9.77 34.35 16.49
CA LEU A 14 10.26 35.53 15.74
C LEU A 14 10.93 35.21 14.38
N GLY A 15 10.60 35.85 13.25
CA GLY A 15 9.72 37.00 13.00
C GLY A 15 9.65 37.34 11.49
N ALA A 16 8.76 38.30 11.21
CA ALA A 16 8.59 39.20 10.05
C ALA A 16 9.24 38.94 8.67
N ALA A 17 8.37 39.08 7.65
CA ALA A 17 8.49 39.76 6.36
C ALA A 17 9.89 40.17 5.81
N GLY A 18 10.12 39.82 4.53
CA GLY A 18 11.16 40.42 3.69
C GLY A 18 11.16 39.82 2.28
N ALA A 19 10.95 40.66 1.27
CA ALA A 19 10.96 40.33 -0.15
C ALA A 19 12.38 40.05 -0.68
N GLY A 20 12.49 39.24 -1.75
CA GLY A 20 13.56 39.39 -2.74
C GLY A 20 14.22 38.12 -3.26
N ALA A 21 14.29 38.07 -4.59
CA ALA A 21 15.24 37.36 -5.46
C ALA A 21 14.88 35.95 -6.00
N LEU A 22 14.81 35.94 -7.33
CA LEU A 22 14.68 34.82 -8.26
C LEU A 22 15.88 33.88 -8.17
N ALA A 23 15.60 32.58 -8.16
CA ALA A 23 16.50 31.57 -8.71
C ALA A 23 15.68 30.69 -9.66
N ALA A 24 15.83 30.94 -10.95
CA ALA A 24 15.36 30.03 -11.99
C ALA A 24 16.20 28.75 -11.91
N GLY A 25 15.68 27.75 -11.20
CA GLY A 25 16.22 26.40 -11.15
C GLY A 25 15.20 25.45 -11.79
N LEU A 26 15.59 24.83 -12.89
CA LEU A 26 14.86 23.76 -13.56
C LEU A 26 14.49 22.68 -12.53
N SER A 27 13.24 22.68 -12.08
CA SER A 27 12.69 21.55 -11.35
C SER A 27 12.23 20.52 -12.39
N PRO A 28 12.63 19.24 -12.26
CA PRO A 28 12.14 18.20 -13.14
C PRO A 28 10.62 18.15 -13.04
N ALA A 29 9.95 18.00 -14.19
CA ALA A 29 8.51 17.83 -14.25
C ALA A 29 8.09 16.71 -13.30
N VAL A 30 7.40 17.09 -12.21
CA VAL A 30 6.70 16.17 -11.31
C VAL A 30 5.51 15.65 -12.11
N GLY A 31 5.77 14.65 -12.93
CA GLY A 31 4.77 13.91 -13.67
C GLY A 31 3.93 13.07 -12.71
N ALA A 32 2.62 13.32 -12.75
CA ALA A 32 1.55 12.53 -12.14
C ALA A 32 1.61 12.41 -10.60
N GLN A 33 1.35 13.51 -9.90
CA GLN A 33 0.81 13.42 -8.54
C GLN A 33 -0.52 12.67 -8.61
N SER A 34 -0.51 11.41 -8.16
CA SER A 34 -1.72 10.71 -7.77
C SER A 34 -2.38 11.54 -6.67
N SER A 35 -3.57 12.08 -6.96
CA SER A 35 -4.29 12.93 -6.02
C SER A 35 -4.45 12.22 -4.69
N ILE A 36 -3.90 12.82 -3.64
CA ILE A 36 -4.09 12.36 -2.26
C ILE A 36 -5.59 12.48 -1.96
N PRO A 37 -6.27 11.42 -1.48
CA PRO A 37 -7.69 11.51 -1.18
C PRO A 37 -7.95 12.68 -0.22
N ALA A 38 -9.00 13.47 -0.46
CA ALA A 38 -9.33 14.68 0.31
C ALA A 38 -9.19 14.59 1.85
N PRO A 39 -9.56 13.49 2.54
CA PRO A 39 -9.33 13.38 3.99
C PRO A 39 -7.85 13.35 4.41
N PHE A 40 -6.94 12.99 3.51
CA PHE A 40 -5.49 12.94 3.76
C PHE A 40 -4.73 14.11 3.11
N GLY A 41 -5.34 14.84 2.16
CA GLY A 41 -4.72 16.00 1.51
C GLY A 41 -4.47 17.19 2.45
N ALA A 42 -5.16 17.22 3.59
CA ALA A 42 -4.96 18.21 4.65
C ALA A 42 -3.92 17.78 5.71
N LEU A 43 -3.36 16.56 5.62
CA LEU A 43 -2.35 16.12 6.57
C LEU A 43 -0.99 16.75 6.22
N PRO A 44 -0.33 17.44 7.17
CA PRO A 44 1.01 17.99 6.95
C PRO A 44 1.97 16.89 6.51
N GLY A 45 2.60 17.05 5.33
CA GLY A 45 3.62 16.11 4.83
C GLY A 45 3.18 15.14 3.73
N ALA A 46 1.88 15.14 3.39
CA ALA A 46 1.35 14.28 2.33
C ALA A 46 1.99 14.64 0.97
N GLY A 47 2.73 13.70 0.35
CA GLY A 47 3.48 13.94 -0.89
C GLY A 47 4.86 14.57 -0.74
N ALA A 48 5.28 14.92 0.49
CA ALA A 48 6.59 15.53 0.78
C ALA A 48 7.62 14.55 1.39
N GLY A 49 7.32 13.24 1.37
CA GLY A 49 8.18 12.22 1.99
C GLY A 49 8.13 12.20 3.53
N VAL A 50 7.23 12.96 4.15
CA VAL A 50 7.03 12.99 5.60
C VAL A 50 5.92 11.99 5.97
N PRO A 51 6.14 11.08 6.93
CA PRO A 51 5.10 10.18 7.41
C PRO A 51 3.89 10.95 7.96
N ILE A 52 2.70 10.65 7.43
CA ILE A 52 1.43 11.29 7.83
C ILE A 52 0.57 10.43 8.77
N GLY A 53 1.09 9.26 9.16
CA GLY A 53 0.42 8.32 10.04
C GLY A 53 0.90 6.89 9.81
N THR A 54 0.22 5.94 10.45
CA THR A 54 0.56 4.52 10.37
C THR A 54 -0.67 3.67 10.06
N LEU A 55 -0.48 2.65 9.25
CA LEU A 55 -1.43 1.57 9.00
C LEU A 55 -0.77 0.26 9.38
N LEU A 56 -1.52 -0.64 10.01
CA LEU A 56 -1.04 -1.99 10.32
C LEU A 56 -1.30 -2.94 9.15
N ASP A 57 -0.44 -3.91 8.93
CA ASP A 57 -0.77 -5.13 8.18
C ASP A 57 -0.50 -6.36 9.06
N TYR A 58 -1.31 -7.40 8.91
CA TYR A 58 -1.22 -8.58 9.76
C TYR A 58 -1.88 -9.80 9.11
N ALA A 59 -1.21 -10.95 9.23
CA ALA A 59 -1.73 -12.23 8.76
C ALA A 59 -2.27 -13.10 9.91
N ALA A 60 -1.76 -12.93 11.15
CA ALA A 60 -2.28 -13.59 12.33
C ALA A 60 -3.35 -12.71 12.99
N GLY A 61 -4.50 -13.29 13.33
CA GLY A 61 -5.59 -12.76 14.17
C GLY A 61 -5.87 -11.24 14.12
N PRO A 62 -7.03 -10.77 13.63
CA PRO A 62 -7.30 -9.34 13.58
C PRO A 62 -7.42 -8.74 15.00
N PRO A 63 -6.69 -7.64 15.32
CA PRO A 63 -6.95 -6.85 16.51
C PRO A 63 -8.32 -6.16 16.41
N SER A 64 -8.91 -5.77 17.55
CA SER A 64 -10.13 -4.95 17.53
C SER A 64 -9.83 -3.53 17.04
N GLY A 65 -10.81 -2.91 16.40
CA GLY A 65 -10.75 -1.52 15.96
C GLY A 65 -10.47 -0.57 17.13
N ALA A 66 -11.05 -0.83 18.30
CA ALA A 66 -10.76 -0.09 19.54
C ALA A 66 -9.26 -0.11 19.89
N ALA A 67 -8.62 -1.28 19.84
CA ALA A 67 -7.20 -1.43 20.16
C ALA A 67 -6.31 -0.72 19.13
N VAL A 68 -6.62 -0.85 17.85
CA VAL A 68 -5.89 -0.17 16.76
C VAL A 68 -5.98 1.35 16.90
N ARG A 69 -7.17 1.88 17.22
CA ARG A 69 -7.38 3.30 17.46
C ARG A 69 -6.64 3.79 18.71
N ALA A 70 -6.70 3.03 19.81
CA ALA A 70 -6.00 3.36 21.05
C ALA A 70 -4.47 3.37 20.88
N ALA A 71 -3.94 2.51 20.01
CA ALA A 71 -2.53 2.49 19.65
C ALA A 71 -2.09 3.65 18.72
N GLY A 72 -3.03 4.50 18.28
CA GLY A 72 -2.74 5.68 17.46
C GLY A 72 -2.59 5.42 15.96
N HIS A 73 -2.98 4.23 15.49
CA HIS A 73 -2.97 3.92 14.06
C HIS A 73 -4.19 4.51 13.33
N LEU A 74 -4.03 4.79 12.04
CA LEU A 74 -5.10 5.28 11.17
C LEU A 74 -5.97 4.16 10.60
N GLY A 75 -5.56 2.91 10.75
CA GLY A 75 -6.25 1.75 10.19
C GLY A 75 -5.32 0.61 9.82
N ALA A 76 -5.69 -0.15 8.79
CA ALA A 76 -4.93 -1.31 8.35
C ALA A 76 -4.96 -1.59 6.84
N VAL A 77 -3.89 -2.21 6.34
CA VAL A 77 -3.81 -2.86 5.02
C VAL A 77 -4.13 -4.34 5.20
N ARG A 78 -5.13 -4.84 4.47
CA ARG A 78 -5.80 -6.10 4.78
C ARG A 78 -5.93 -7.03 3.59
N TYR A 79 -5.71 -8.31 3.87
CA TYR A 79 -5.56 -9.36 2.86
C TYR A 79 -6.90 -9.85 2.31
N CYS A 80 -7.19 -9.50 1.06
CA CYS A 80 -8.26 -10.09 0.25
C CYS A 80 -7.77 -11.41 -0.38
N SER A 81 -7.18 -12.31 0.41
CA SER A 81 -6.61 -13.58 -0.05
C SER A 81 -6.87 -14.68 0.96
N ARG A 82 -6.89 -15.94 0.50
CA ARG A 82 -7.05 -17.11 1.39
C ARG A 82 -5.72 -17.46 2.05
N ARG A 83 -5.78 -18.35 3.05
CA ARG A 83 -4.60 -19.00 3.62
C ARG A 83 -4.05 -19.99 2.60
N ARG A 84 -2.74 -19.95 2.37
CA ARG A 84 -2.06 -20.98 1.57
C ARG A 84 -1.89 -22.27 2.39
N PRO A 85 -1.71 -23.44 1.74
CA PRO A 85 -1.42 -24.69 2.43
C PRO A 85 -0.22 -24.56 3.38
N GLY A 86 -0.34 -25.12 4.60
CA GLY A 86 0.71 -25.07 5.63
C GLY A 86 0.83 -23.72 6.35
N ALA A 87 -0.11 -22.81 6.13
CA ALA A 87 -0.17 -21.50 6.78
C ALA A 87 -1.54 -21.27 7.47
N GLU A 88 -2.10 -22.30 8.08
CA GLU A 88 -3.40 -22.29 8.75
C GLU A 88 -3.46 -21.26 9.88
N TRP A 89 -2.29 -20.94 10.47
CA TRP A 89 -2.08 -19.90 11.48
C TRP A 89 -2.41 -18.48 11.00
N MET A 90 -2.51 -18.24 9.68
CA MET A 90 -2.86 -16.94 9.11
C MET A 90 -4.35 -16.62 9.28
N THR A 91 -4.82 -16.57 10.54
CA THR A 91 -6.22 -16.39 10.90
C THR A 91 -6.80 -15.04 10.52
N GLY A 92 -5.96 -14.05 10.21
CA GLY A 92 -6.32 -12.77 9.60
C GLY A 92 -6.54 -12.83 8.08
N LYS A 93 -6.46 -14.01 7.45
CA LYS A 93 -6.80 -14.21 6.03
C LYS A 93 -8.04 -15.11 5.88
N PRO A 94 -9.06 -14.72 5.09
CA PRO A 94 -9.20 -13.43 4.41
C PRO A 94 -9.73 -12.31 5.33
N LEU A 95 -9.68 -11.07 4.84
CA LEU A 95 -10.47 -9.95 5.37
C LEU A 95 -11.96 -10.32 5.39
N LEU A 96 -12.65 -9.99 6.49
CA LEU A 96 -14.07 -10.29 6.69
C LEU A 96 -14.88 -9.02 6.95
N ARG A 97 -16.15 -9.03 6.56
CA ARG A 97 -17.08 -7.92 6.77
C ARG A 97 -17.16 -7.44 8.22
N ARG A 98 -17.20 -8.38 9.17
CA ARG A 98 -17.22 -8.06 10.62
C ARG A 98 -16.03 -7.21 11.09
N GLU A 99 -14.86 -7.43 10.49
CA GLU A 99 -13.65 -6.66 10.82
C GLU A 99 -13.74 -5.24 10.22
N VAL A 100 -14.24 -5.14 8.99
CA VAL A 100 -14.47 -3.86 8.30
C VAL A 100 -15.47 -3.00 9.07
N ASP A 101 -16.57 -3.60 9.52
CA ASP A 101 -17.60 -2.87 10.28
C ASP A 101 -17.07 -2.40 11.64
N ASP A 102 -16.26 -3.21 12.33
CA ASP A 102 -15.60 -2.81 13.59
C ASP A 102 -14.61 -1.66 13.37
N PHE A 103 -13.78 -1.72 12.33
CA PHE A 103 -12.85 -0.63 12.01
C PHE A 103 -13.59 0.66 11.66
N ARG A 104 -14.66 0.57 10.85
CA ARG A 104 -15.50 1.72 10.49
C ARG A 104 -16.14 2.36 11.73
N ALA A 105 -16.65 1.55 12.67
CA ALA A 105 -17.22 2.05 13.92
C ALA A 105 -16.21 2.84 14.78
N HIS A 106 -14.92 2.58 14.60
CA HIS A 106 -13.82 3.27 15.30
C HIS A 106 -13.13 4.35 14.45
N GLY A 107 -13.70 4.72 13.30
CA GLY A 107 -13.15 5.75 12.40
C GLY A 107 -11.82 5.37 11.75
N LEU A 108 -11.55 4.07 11.60
CA LEU A 108 -10.32 3.55 11.01
C LEU A 108 -10.49 3.27 9.52
N SER A 109 -9.41 3.49 8.77
CA SER A 109 -9.34 3.19 7.34
C SER A 109 -8.97 1.73 7.09
N MET A 110 -9.43 1.20 5.97
CA MET A 110 -8.99 -0.10 5.47
C MET A 110 -8.55 -0.01 4.01
N VAL A 111 -7.42 -0.63 3.71
CA VAL A 111 -6.85 -0.72 2.36
C VAL A 111 -6.76 -2.20 1.99
N SER A 112 -7.14 -2.55 0.76
CA SER A 112 -7.09 -3.94 0.31
C SER A 112 -5.73 -4.30 -0.28
N CYS A 113 -5.20 -5.46 0.09
CA CYS A 113 -4.04 -6.08 -0.56
C CYS A 113 -4.31 -7.54 -0.92
N TYR A 114 -3.53 -8.08 -1.86
CA TYR A 114 -3.60 -9.48 -2.27
C TYR A 114 -2.22 -10.14 -2.22
N GLN A 115 -2.14 -11.24 -1.47
CA GLN A 115 -0.99 -12.16 -1.47
C GLN A 115 -1.45 -13.53 -0.98
N PHE A 116 -1.41 -14.54 -1.85
CA PHE A 116 -1.72 -15.91 -1.47
C PHE A 116 -0.46 -16.71 -1.15
N GLY A 117 0.39 -16.90 -2.16
CA GLY A 117 1.62 -17.66 -2.11
C GLY A 117 2.80 -16.90 -1.50
N LYS A 118 3.93 -17.59 -1.43
CA LYS A 118 5.22 -17.06 -1.00
C LYS A 118 6.38 -17.87 -1.60
N ASP A 119 7.53 -17.25 -1.82
CA ASP A 119 8.79 -17.89 -2.23
C ASP A 119 8.59 -18.76 -3.50
N ALA A 120 8.80 -20.08 -3.41
CA ALA A 120 8.58 -21.03 -4.51
C ALA A 120 7.17 -20.96 -5.12
N THR A 121 6.18 -20.54 -4.34
CA THR A 121 4.76 -20.45 -4.71
C THR A 121 4.28 -19.02 -4.94
N ALA A 122 5.20 -18.04 -5.06
CA ALA A 122 4.81 -16.64 -5.23
C ALA A 122 3.87 -16.43 -6.44
N ASP A 123 2.80 -15.68 -6.22
CA ASP A 123 1.65 -15.55 -7.13
C ASP A 123 2.06 -15.09 -8.54
N TRP A 124 3.08 -14.24 -8.63
CA TRP A 124 3.57 -13.64 -9.86
C TRP A 124 4.38 -14.61 -10.74
N LYS A 125 4.84 -15.76 -10.22
CA LYS A 125 5.71 -16.69 -10.97
C LYS A 125 5.04 -17.30 -12.19
N ALA A 126 3.71 -17.39 -12.18
CA ALA A 126 2.92 -17.87 -13.32
C ALA A 126 2.59 -16.78 -14.35
N GLY A 127 3.13 -15.57 -14.21
CA GLY A 127 2.87 -14.46 -15.14
C GLY A 127 1.39 -14.12 -15.23
N ALA A 128 0.90 -13.83 -16.43
CA ALA A 128 -0.51 -13.51 -16.66
C ALA A 128 -1.48 -14.61 -16.16
N GLY A 129 -1.10 -15.89 -16.26
CA GLY A 129 -1.92 -17.00 -15.76
C GLY A 129 -2.11 -16.98 -14.25
N GLY A 130 -1.11 -16.49 -13.50
CA GLY A 130 -1.25 -16.24 -12.07
C GLY A 130 -2.32 -15.20 -11.78
N ALA A 131 -2.36 -14.10 -12.54
CA ALA A 131 -3.36 -13.06 -12.37
C ALA A 131 -4.78 -13.56 -12.70
N ASP A 132 -4.93 -14.38 -13.75
CA ASP A 132 -6.22 -14.99 -14.10
C ASP A 132 -6.79 -15.88 -13.00
N HIS A 133 -5.91 -16.55 -12.24
CA HIS A 133 -6.32 -17.32 -11.07
C HIS A 133 -6.62 -16.42 -9.86
N HIS A 134 -5.70 -15.50 -9.54
CA HIS A 134 -5.71 -14.77 -8.27
C HIS A 134 -6.66 -13.57 -8.25
N ALA A 135 -6.80 -12.84 -9.36
CA ALA A 135 -7.59 -11.60 -9.41
C ALA A 135 -9.08 -11.81 -9.11
N PRO A 136 -9.77 -12.80 -9.72
CA PRO A 136 -11.18 -13.05 -9.40
C PRO A 136 -11.41 -13.40 -7.94
N ILE A 137 -10.46 -14.08 -7.29
CA ILE A 137 -10.52 -14.41 -5.85
C ILE A 137 -10.41 -13.13 -5.02
N GLY A 138 -9.42 -12.29 -5.32
CA GLY A 138 -9.18 -11.04 -4.59
C GLY A 138 -10.36 -10.09 -4.67
N ILE A 139 -10.85 -9.84 -5.88
CA ILE A 139 -12.00 -8.97 -6.14
C ILE A 139 -13.25 -9.47 -5.43
N ARG A 140 -13.50 -10.78 -5.44
CA ARG A 140 -14.63 -11.37 -4.71
C ARG A 140 -14.52 -11.15 -3.20
N LEU A 141 -13.38 -11.46 -2.61
CA LEU A 141 -13.16 -11.28 -1.16
C LEU A 141 -13.27 -9.81 -0.74
N HIS A 142 -12.76 -8.88 -1.56
CA HIS A 142 -12.94 -7.44 -1.35
C HIS A 142 -14.43 -7.06 -1.29
N ARG A 143 -15.23 -7.52 -2.26
CA ARG A 143 -16.68 -7.25 -2.31
C ARG A 143 -17.44 -7.90 -1.15
N GLU A 144 -17.13 -9.16 -0.83
CA GLU A 144 -17.73 -9.89 0.30
C GLU A 144 -17.44 -9.20 1.65
N ALA A 145 -16.26 -8.59 1.80
CA ALA A 145 -15.91 -7.77 2.96
C ALA A 145 -16.62 -6.39 2.98
N GLY A 146 -17.39 -6.04 1.95
CA GLY A 146 -18.07 -4.74 1.83
C GLY A 146 -17.16 -3.62 1.31
N GLY A 147 -16.12 -3.99 0.54
CA GLY A 147 -15.25 -3.05 -0.15
C GLY A 147 -15.95 -2.34 -1.32
N PRO A 148 -15.77 -1.02 -1.47
CA PRO A 148 -16.43 -0.25 -2.52
C PRO A 148 -15.67 -0.34 -3.86
N ALA A 149 -16.33 0.07 -4.95
CA ALA A 149 -15.62 0.40 -6.18
C ALA A 149 -14.79 1.70 -6.01
N GLY A 150 -13.94 2.01 -6.97
CA GLY A 150 -13.15 3.25 -7.02
C GLY A 150 -11.94 3.27 -6.08
N VAL A 151 -11.58 2.13 -5.46
CA VAL A 151 -10.43 2.02 -4.55
C VAL A 151 -9.37 1.06 -5.09
N PRO A 152 -8.10 1.22 -4.69
CA PRO A 152 -7.05 0.33 -5.12
C PRO A 152 -7.06 -1.02 -4.39
N MET A 153 -6.52 -2.03 -5.05
CA MET A 153 -6.01 -3.24 -4.41
C MET A 153 -4.51 -3.35 -4.66
N TYR A 154 -3.74 -3.46 -3.59
CA TYR A 154 -2.29 -3.65 -3.66
C TYR A 154 -1.96 -5.12 -3.93
N VAL A 155 -1.46 -5.41 -5.12
CA VAL A 155 -1.02 -6.75 -5.51
C VAL A 155 0.44 -6.92 -5.08
N ALA A 156 0.72 -7.96 -4.31
CA ALA A 156 2.04 -8.18 -3.71
C ALA A 156 3.04 -8.85 -4.65
N ILE A 157 4.21 -8.24 -4.74
CA ILE A 157 5.47 -8.83 -5.19
C ILE A 157 6.35 -8.92 -3.93
N ASP A 158 6.10 -9.93 -3.08
CA ASP A 158 6.80 -10.15 -1.80
C ASP A 158 8.16 -10.83 -2.03
N ASP A 159 8.98 -10.23 -2.89
CA ASP A 159 10.25 -10.78 -3.36
C ASP A 159 11.25 -9.65 -3.66
N ASN A 160 12.54 -10.01 -3.75
CA ASN A 160 13.56 -9.16 -4.38
C ASN A 160 13.89 -9.68 -5.79
N PRO A 161 13.08 -9.34 -6.81
CA PRO A 161 13.21 -9.93 -8.13
C PRO A 161 14.39 -9.36 -8.90
N THR A 162 14.96 -10.20 -9.75
CA THR A 162 15.86 -9.77 -10.83
C THR A 162 15.08 -9.03 -11.92
N ARG A 163 15.78 -8.24 -12.73
CA ARG A 163 15.18 -7.58 -13.89
C ARG A 163 14.54 -8.56 -14.88
N TRP A 164 15.14 -9.74 -15.06
CA TRP A 164 14.58 -10.77 -15.92
C TRP A 164 13.22 -11.28 -15.39
N GLN A 165 13.12 -11.56 -14.08
CA GLN A 165 11.85 -11.95 -13.46
C GLN A 165 10.81 -10.85 -13.57
N PHE A 166 11.23 -9.59 -13.47
CA PHE A 166 10.33 -8.47 -13.70
C PHE A 166 9.75 -8.48 -15.11
N ASP A 167 10.60 -8.45 -16.14
CA ASP A 167 10.15 -8.31 -17.53
C ASP A 167 9.33 -9.52 -18.00
N ASN A 168 9.66 -10.74 -17.53
CA ASN A 168 9.09 -11.98 -18.05
C ASN A 168 7.97 -12.58 -17.18
N GLN A 169 7.86 -12.19 -15.90
CA GLN A 169 6.87 -12.78 -14.99
C GLN A 169 6.03 -11.70 -14.30
N ILE A 170 6.65 -10.73 -13.64
CA ILE A 170 5.92 -9.73 -12.84
C ILE A 170 5.16 -8.74 -13.71
N ALA A 171 5.79 -8.19 -14.76
CA ALA A 171 5.17 -7.24 -15.65
C ALA A 171 3.90 -7.80 -16.34
N PRO A 172 3.91 -9.02 -16.94
CA PRO A 172 2.68 -9.60 -17.50
C PRO A 172 1.65 -9.98 -16.41
N TYR A 173 2.10 -10.39 -15.21
CA TYR A 173 1.21 -10.63 -14.07
C TYR A 173 0.46 -9.36 -13.63
N LEU A 174 1.18 -8.25 -13.40
CA LEU A 174 0.60 -6.98 -12.98
C LEU A 174 -0.28 -6.35 -14.06
N ASP A 175 0.13 -6.43 -15.33
CA ASP A 175 -0.68 -5.93 -16.45
C ASP A 175 -2.03 -6.67 -16.54
N ARG A 176 -2.02 -7.98 -16.36
CA ARG A 176 -3.24 -8.79 -16.35
C ARG A 176 -4.13 -8.48 -15.14
N TRP A 177 -3.54 -8.29 -13.95
CA TRP A 177 -4.25 -7.80 -12.77
C TRP A 177 -4.91 -6.43 -12.99
N ARG A 178 -4.21 -5.50 -13.66
CA ARG A 178 -4.74 -4.17 -14.01
C ARG A 178 -6.04 -4.29 -14.81
N GLY A 179 -6.09 -5.19 -15.79
CA GLY A 179 -7.30 -5.46 -16.58
C GLY A 179 -8.46 -5.97 -15.74
N HIS A 180 -8.22 -6.97 -14.88
CA HIS A 180 -9.24 -7.53 -13.97
C HIS A 180 -9.78 -6.50 -12.98
N LEU A 181 -8.89 -5.71 -12.36
CA LEU A 181 -9.30 -4.65 -11.43
C LEU A 181 -10.08 -3.55 -12.13
N HIS A 182 -9.64 -3.11 -13.31
CA HIS A 182 -10.36 -2.11 -14.10
C HIS A 182 -11.78 -2.58 -14.45
N ALA A 183 -11.94 -3.83 -14.90
CA ALA A 183 -13.26 -4.43 -15.17
C ALA A 183 -14.15 -4.51 -13.92
N ALA A 184 -13.54 -4.58 -12.73
CA ALA A 184 -14.24 -4.58 -11.45
C ALA A 184 -14.51 -3.17 -10.88
N GLY A 185 -14.10 -2.11 -11.58
CA GLY A 185 -14.20 -0.72 -11.11
C GLY A 185 -13.15 -0.36 -10.05
N MET A 186 -12.01 -1.04 -10.02
CA MET A 186 -10.92 -0.87 -9.06
C MET A 186 -9.62 -0.49 -9.77
N THR A 187 -8.62 -0.03 -9.02
CA THR A 187 -7.31 0.34 -9.56
C THR A 187 -6.18 -0.55 -9.03
N LEU A 188 -5.14 -0.72 -9.84
CA LEU A 188 -3.96 -1.49 -9.44
C LEU A 188 -3.07 -0.67 -8.50
N GLY A 189 -2.88 -1.17 -7.29
CA GLY A 189 -1.74 -0.83 -6.43
C GLY A 189 -0.68 -1.95 -6.49
N VAL A 190 0.58 -1.63 -6.23
CA VAL A 190 1.68 -2.59 -6.22
C VAL A 190 2.40 -2.53 -4.87
N TYR A 191 2.55 -3.67 -4.21
CA TYR A 191 3.47 -3.84 -3.09
C TYR A 191 4.75 -4.48 -3.60
N ALA A 192 5.89 -3.79 -3.48
CA ALA A 192 7.19 -4.27 -3.96
C ALA A 192 8.35 -3.46 -3.37
N ASN A 193 9.59 -3.85 -3.62
CA ASN A 193 10.76 -3.03 -3.27
C ASN A 193 10.93 -1.81 -4.19
N ALA A 194 11.79 -0.87 -3.79
CA ALA A 194 12.00 0.38 -4.52
C ALA A 194 12.43 0.15 -5.99
N PRO A 195 13.40 -0.73 -6.32
CA PRO A 195 13.76 -1.00 -7.72
C PRO A 195 12.58 -1.51 -8.56
N THR A 196 11.78 -2.42 -8.01
CA THR A 196 10.60 -2.97 -8.71
C THR A 196 9.52 -1.92 -8.91
N ILE A 197 9.29 -1.05 -7.92
CA ILE A 197 8.38 0.10 -8.03
C ILE A 197 8.85 1.03 -9.16
N ASP A 198 10.14 1.31 -9.27
CA ASP A 198 10.66 2.17 -10.33
C ASP A 198 10.49 1.55 -11.73
N TRP A 199 10.70 0.24 -11.87
CA TRP A 199 10.38 -0.45 -13.13
C TRP A 199 8.88 -0.43 -13.44
N CYS A 200 8.02 -0.59 -12.43
CA CYS A 200 6.57 -0.44 -12.59
C CYS A 200 6.20 0.96 -13.10
N ARG A 201 6.77 2.02 -12.51
CA ARG A 201 6.55 3.41 -12.93
C ARG A 201 6.98 3.66 -14.36
N GLN A 202 8.17 3.19 -14.75
CA GLN A 202 8.68 3.33 -16.12
C GLN A 202 7.76 2.66 -17.16
N ARG A 203 7.06 1.59 -16.78
CA ARG A 203 6.12 0.84 -17.65
C ARG A 203 4.66 1.28 -17.50
N GLY A 204 4.35 2.24 -16.63
CA GLY A 204 2.97 2.64 -16.33
C GLY A 204 2.12 1.52 -15.70
N LEU A 205 2.74 0.65 -14.89
CA LEU A 205 2.08 -0.44 -14.18
C LEU A 205 1.79 -0.04 -12.73
N GLY A 206 0.51 0.18 -12.42
CA GLY A 206 0.06 0.59 -11.10
C GLY A 206 -0.06 2.10 -10.95
N GLN A 207 -0.97 2.52 -10.08
CA GLN A 207 -1.21 3.93 -9.72
C GLN A 207 -0.84 4.21 -8.26
N TYR A 208 -0.79 3.16 -7.43
CA TYR A 208 -0.46 3.25 -6.01
C TYR A 208 0.69 2.30 -5.70
N PHE A 209 1.59 2.70 -4.80
CA PHE A 209 2.78 1.93 -4.48
C PHE A 209 2.96 1.83 -2.96
N TRP A 210 3.17 0.60 -2.47
CA TRP A 210 3.50 0.30 -1.08
C TRP A 210 4.88 -0.36 -1.07
N GLN A 211 5.89 0.36 -0.58
CA GLN A 211 7.26 -0.12 -0.59
C GLN A 211 7.53 -1.11 0.55
N HIS A 212 8.30 -2.16 0.26
CA HIS A 212 9.02 -2.94 1.27
C HIS A 212 10.53 -2.79 1.15
N ASP A 213 11.24 -3.17 2.22
CA ASP A 213 12.67 -2.88 2.32
C ASP A 213 13.57 -3.99 1.76
N TRP A 214 13.02 -5.18 1.47
CA TRP A 214 13.83 -6.25 0.88
C TRP A 214 14.32 -5.89 -0.54
N GLY A 215 15.59 -5.48 -0.64
CA GLY A 215 16.21 -5.01 -1.89
C GLY A 215 16.06 -3.51 -2.12
N SER A 216 15.51 -2.77 -1.15
CA SER A 216 15.57 -1.30 -1.10
C SER A 216 16.80 -0.90 -0.29
N GLY A 217 17.65 -0.05 -0.85
CA GLY A 217 18.92 0.39 -0.23
C GLY A 217 18.73 1.33 0.95
#